data_AF-A0A9Q3EW43-F1
#
_entry.id   AF-A0A9Q3EW43-F1
#
_cell.length_a   1.000
_cell.length_b   1.000
_cell.length_c   1.000
_cell.angle_alpha   90.00
_cell.angle_beta   90.00
_cell.angle_gamma   90.00
#
_symmetry.space_group_name_H-M   'P 1'
#
loop_
_entity.id
_entity.type
_entity.pdbx_description
1 polymer ?
#
loop_
_entity_poly.entity_id
_entity_poly.type
_entity_poly.pdbx_seq_one_letter_code
_entity_poly.pdbx_strand_id
1 'polypeptide(L)'
;MRQVNNVNEEKFVSDQFIEAKISPELTPEMKEELIEIVFQYRVAFASDNEPLGAIKGHKVGIMPNVERPYPPLLRRQAYPASPSARKALESHIKELMKLGVLRKVFKDGW
;
A
#
# COMPACT_ATOMS: atom_id res chain seq x y z
N MET A 1 -35.38 -4.34 -7.05
CA MET A 1 -34.64 -5.58 -7.36
C MET A 1 -33.37 -5.60 -6.51
N ARG A 2 -33.35 -6.35 -5.40
CA ARG A 2 -32.19 -6.51 -4.52
C ARG A 2 -31.89 -8.00 -4.42
N GLN A 3 -31.13 -8.53 -5.37
CA GLN A 3 -30.44 -9.80 -5.22
C GLN A 3 -29.15 -9.73 -6.04
N VAL A 4 -28.16 -10.50 -5.57
CA VAL A 4 -26.83 -10.76 -6.14
C VAL A 4 -25.73 -10.05 -5.35
N ASN A 5 -25.23 -10.73 -4.29
CA ASN A 5 -23.81 -10.82 -3.86
C ASN A 5 -23.57 -11.45 -2.46
N ASN A 6 -24.48 -12.28 -1.94
CA ASN A 6 -24.40 -12.80 -0.56
C ASN A 6 -23.05 -13.48 -0.21
N VAL A 7 -22.47 -14.25 -1.14
CA VAL A 7 -21.22 -15.01 -0.89
C VAL A 7 -19.98 -14.12 -0.75
N ASN A 8 -19.93 -12.99 -1.48
CA ASN A 8 -18.78 -12.07 -1.41
C ASN A 8 -18.85 -11.16 -0.18
N GLU A 9 -20.05 -10.83 0.25
CA GLU A 9 -20.28 -10.01 1.43
C GLU A 9 -20.01 -10.80 2.71
N GLU A 10 -20.47 -12.05 2.81
CA GLU A 10 -20.15 -12.96 3.92
C GLU A 10 -18.64 -13.14 4.07
N LYS A 11 -17.93 -13.30 2.95
CA LYS A 11 -16.46 -13.42 2.94
C LYS A 11 -15.77 -12.11 3.33
N PHE A 12 -16.27 -10.96 2.88
CA PHE A 12 -15.77 -9.66 3.29
C PHE A 12 -15.93 -9.46 4.81
N VAL A 13 -17.08 -9.86 5.36
CA VAL A 13 -17.32 -9.80 6.79
C VAL A 13 -16.34 -10.69 7.55
N SER A 14 -16.18 -11.95 7.14
CA SER A 14 -15.29 -12.91 7.82
C SER A 14 -13.82 -12.50 7.77
N ASP A 15 -13.36 -12.00 6.64
CA ASP A 15 -11.93 -11.81 6.38
C ASP A 15 -11.45 -10.40 6.79
N GLN A 16 -12.31 -9.37 6.71
CA GLN A 16 -11.89 -7.98 6.90
C GLN A 16 -12.67 -7.25 7.99
N PHE A 17 -13.98 -7.50 8.09
CA PHE A 17 -14.82 -6.76 9.03
C PHE A 17 -14.72 -7.29 10.47
N ILE A 18 -14.39 -8.58 10.67
CA ILE A 18 -14.17 -9.15 12.02
C ILE A 18 -13.00 -8.47 12.75
N GLU A 19 -11.96 -8.07 12.03
CA GLU A 19 -10.81 -7.38 12.62
C GLU A 19 -11.08 -5.88 12.86
N ALA A 20 -12.20 -5.37 12.35
CA ALA A 20 -12.55 -3.96 12.47
C ALA A 20 -12.94 -3.62 13.92
N LYS A 21 -12.30 -2.57 14.45
CA LYS A 21 -12.64 -2.01 15.76
C LYS A 21 -13.85 -1.10 15.63
N ILE A 22 -15.03 -1.71 15.68
CA ILE A 22 -16.31 -1.00 15.61
C ILE A 22 -16.75 -0.62 17.03
N SER A 23 -17.37 0.55 17.18
CA SER A 23 -17.87 1.00 18.48
C SER A 23 -18.90 -0.01 19.04
N PRO A 24 -18.79 -0.39 20.33
CA PRO A 24 -19.74 -1.29 20.98
C PRO A 24 -21.14 -0.67 21.12
N GLU A 25 -21.27 0.64 20.95
CA GLU A 25 -22.53 1.38 21.08
C GLU A 25 -23.46 1.25 19.87
N LEU A 26 -22.98 0.68 18.75
CA LEU A 26 -23.82 0.47 17.57
C LEU A 26 -24.85 -0.64 17.82
N THR A 27 -26.11 -0.35 17.50
CA THR A 27 -27.18 -1.35 17.43
C THR A 27 -26.92 -2.33 16.28
N PRO A 28 -27.53 -3.53 16.30
CA PRO A 28 -27.39 -4.51 15.23
C PRO A 28 -27.75 -3.95 13.86
N GLU A 29 -28.81 -3.15 13.77
CA GLU A 29 -29.30 -2.55 12.51
C GLU A 29 -28.28 -1.56 11.94
N MET A 30 -27.67 -0.74 12.80
CA MET A 30 -26.62 0.20 12.39
C MET A 30 -25.35 -0.52 11.90
N LYS A 31 -25.05 -1.71 12.45
CA LYS A 31 -23.92 -2.51 11.99
C LYS A 31 -24.16 -3.10 10.61
N GLU A 32 -25.37 -3.58 10.33
CA GLU A 32 -25.74 -4.07 9.01
C GLU A 32 -25.63 -2.95 7.96
N GLU A 33 -26.19 -1.77 8.25
CA GLU A 33 -26.08 -0.62 7.36
C GLU A 33 -24.62 -0.19 7.11
N LEU A 34 -23.79 -0.23 8.16
CA LEU A 34 -22.36 0.05 8.03
C LEU A 34 -21.65 -0.97 7.13
N ILE A 35 -21.94 -2.27 7.29
CA ILE A 35 -21.37 -3.33 6.43
C ILE A 35 -21.76 -3.08 4.97
N GLU A 36 -23.05 -2.82 4.70
CA GLU A 36 -23.53 -2.56 3.35
C GLU A 36 -22.78 -1.38 2.71
N ILE A 37 -22.64 -0.26 3.43
CA ILE A 37 -21.96 0.94 2.93
C ILE A 37 -20.48 0.66 2.66
N VAL A 38 -19.78 0.04 3.62
CA VAL A 38 -18.35 -0.23 3.47
C VAL A 38 -18.11 -1.23 2.34
N PHE A 39 -18.95 -2.25 2.20
CA PHE A 39 -18.87 -3.22 1.11
C PHE A 39 -19.15 -2.56 -0.25
N GLN A 40 -20.15 -1.68 -0.33
CA GLN A 40 -20.48 -0.90 -1.52
C GLN A 40 -19.29 -0.05 -1.99
N TYR A 41 -18.60 0.61 -1.06
CA TYR A 41 -17.48 1.51 -1.35
C TYR A 41 -16.10 0.89 -1.10
N ARG A 42 -15.98 -0.44 -1.03
CA ARG A 42 -14.74 -1.14 -0.65
C ARG A 42 -13.49 -0.75 -1.46
N VAL A 43 -13.65 -0.37 -2.73
CA VAL A 43 -12.56 0.05 -3.63
C VAL A 43 -11.99 1.43 -3.27
N ALA A 44 -12.74 2.25 -2.53
CA ALA A 44 -12.26 3.54 -2.05
C ALA A 44 -11.29 3.41 -0.86
N PHE A 45 -11.26 2.24 -0.22
CA PHE A 45 -10.37 1.96 0.91
C PHE A 45 -9.13 1.19 0.44
N ALA A 46 -7.99 1.44 1.07
CA ALA A 46 -6.80 0.62 0.83
C ALA A 46 -7.04 -0.80 1.37
N SER A 47 -6.66 -1.80 0.57
CA SER A 47 -6.63 -3.20 0.99
C SER A 47 -5.26 -3.80 0.70
N ASP A 48 -4.99 -4.99 1.23
CA ASP A 48 -3.73 -5.71 0.97
C ASP A 48 -3.50 -6.00 -0.52
N ASN A 49 -4.59 -6.12 -1.30
CA ASN A 49 -4.55 -6.36 -2.73
C ASN A 49 -4.54 -5.06 -3.55
N GLU A 50 -5.11 -3.98 -3.01
CA GLU A 50 -5.20 -2.66 -3.62
C GLU A 50 -4.64 -1.60 -2.66
N PRO A 51 -3.30 -1.53 -2.53
CA PRO A 51 -2.66 -0.61 -1.61
C PRO A 51 -2.75 0.83 -2.14
N LEU A 52 -2.71 1.77 -1.19
CA LEU A 52 -2.70 3.21 -1.47
C LEU A 52 -1.58 3.55 -2.48
N GLY A 53 -1.91 4.25 -3.57
CA GLY A 53 -0.91 4.80 -4.50
C GLY A 53 -0.64 3.99 -5.78
N ALA A 54 -1.44 2.97 -6.11
CA ALA A 54 -1.40 2.29 -7.41
C ALA A 54 -1.95 3.16 -8.59
N ILE A 55 -1.68 4.47 -8.57
CA ILE A 55 -2.16 5.42 -9.58
C ILE A 55 -1.33 5.26 -10.86
N LYS A 56 -1.93 4.64 -11.88
CA LYS A 56 -1.32 4.51 -13.20
C LYS A 56 -1.28 5.88 -13.90
N GLY A 57 -0.19 6.20 -14.60
CA GLY A 57 -0.10 7.36 -15.49
C GLY A 57 0.57 8.63 -14.95
N HIS A 58 0.87 8.70 -13.64
CA HIS A 58 1.50 9.89 -13.03
C HIS A 58 3.03 9.75 -12.99
N LYS A 59 3.66 9.61 -14.16
CA LYS A 59 5.13 9.57 -14.24
C LYS A 59 5.68 11.00 -14.07
N VAL A 60 6.44 11.22 -13.01
CA VAL A 60 7.12 12.50 -12.79
C VAL A 60 8.48 12.48 -13.50
N GLY A 61 8.67 13.43 -14.42
CA GLY A 61 9.99 13.72 -14.99
C GLY A 61 10.78 14.60 -14.03
N ILE A 62 11.90 14.10 -13.52
CA ILE A 62 12.81 14.89 -12.69
C ILE A 62 13.96 15.36 -13.58
N MET A 63 13.99 16.66 -13.90
CA MET A 63 15.05 17.28 -14.69
C MET A 63 16.06 17.95 -13.76
N PRO A 64 17.37 17.67 -13.89
CA PRO A 64 18.40 18.41 -13.18
C PRO A 64 18.43 19.87 -13.65
N ASN A 65 18.58 20.82 -12.72
CA ASN A 65 18.78 22.25 -13.02
C ASN A 65 20.21 22.58 -13.48
N VAL A 66 20.98 21.58 -13.91
CA VAL A 66 22.40 21.72 -14.29
C VAL A 66 22.62 21.17 -15.69
N GLU A 67 23.44 21.87 -16.45
CA GLU A 67 23.88 21.44 -17.78
C GLU A 67 25.10 20.51 -17.67
N ARG A 68 25.38 19.74 -18.72
CA ARG A 68 26.51 18.80 -18.74
C ARG A 68 27.85 19.56 -18.76
N PRO A 69 28.93 19.01 -18.17
CA PRO A 69 29.00 17.70 -17.52
C PRO A 69 28.35 17.70 -16.13
N TYR A 70 27.56 16.66 -15.85
CA TYR A 70 26.91 16.51 -14.54
C TYR A 70 27.97 16.44 -13.43
N PRO A 71 27.68 16.97 -12.23
CA PRO A 71 28.56 16.79 -11.08
C PRO A 71 28.90 15.32 -10.90
N PRO A 72 30.16 14.97 -10.58
CA PRO A 72 30.52 13.59 -10.29
C PRO A 72 29.59 13.07 -9.18
N LEU A 73 28.94 11.94 -9.45
CA LEU A 73 28.03 11.30 -8.51
C LEU A 73 28.75 11.10 -7.17
N LEU A 74 28.30 11.79 -6.13
CA LEU A 74 28.74 11.55 -4.75
C LEU A 74 28.25 10.16 -4.33
N ARG A 75 28.98 9.11 -4.70
CA ARG A 75 28.75 7.76 -4.22
C ARG A 75 29.23 7.68 -2.77
N ARG A 76 28.33 7.99 -1.84
CA ARG A 76 28.56 7.69 -0.43
C ARG A 76 28.20 6.23 -0.20
N GLN A 77 29.07 5.49 0.47
CA GLN A 77 28.69 4.17 1.00
C GLN A 77 27.49 4.35 1.92
N ALA A 78 26.58 3.39 1.92
CA ALA A 78 25.50 3.38 2.90
C ALA A 78 26.10 3.35 4.30
N TYR A 79 25.56 4.15 5.22
CA TYR A 79 25.99 4.11 6.61
C TYR A 79 25.76 2.72 7.20
N PRO A 80 26.67 2.24 8.07
CA PRO A 80 26.50 0.96 8.72
C PRO A 80 25.25 1.00 9.61
N ALA A 81 24.38 -0.01 9.47
CA ALA A 81 23.21 -0.19 10.31
C ALA A 81 23.48 -1.27 11.37
N SER A 82 22.90 -1.10 12.57
CA SER A 82 22.97 -2.13 13.61
C SER A 82 22.23 -3.40 13.17
N PRO A 83 22.54 -4.59 13.74
CA PRO A 83 21.86 -5.83 13.39
C PRO A 83 20.33 -5.77 13.55
N SER A 84 19.86 -5.13 14.62
CA SER A 84 18.43 -4.92 14.88
C SER A 84 17.79 -4.00 13.83
N ALA A 85 18.43 -2.86 13.53
CA ALA A 85 17.95 -1.93 12.51
C ALA A 85 17.89 -2.60 11.13
N ARG A 86 18.90 -3.39 10.79
CA ARG A 86 18.95 -4.12 9.51
C ARG A 86 17.79 -5.11 9.37
N LYS A 87 17.46 -5.85 10.44
CA LYS A 87 16.34 -6.80 10.43
C LYS A 87 14.99 -6.09 10.25
N ALA A 88 14.77 -4.97 10.95
CA ALA A 88 13.55 -4.19 10.79
C ALA A 88 13.43 -3.59 9.38
N LEU A 89 14.52 -2.99 8.87
CA LEU A 89 14.58 -2.44 7.50
C LEU A 89 14.30 -3.50 6.45
N GLU A 90 14.83 -4.72 6.61
CA GLU A 90 14.60 -5.80 5.65
C GLU A 90 13.11 -6.17 5.52
N SER A 91 12.36 -6.16 6.63
CA SER A 91 10.91 -6.39 6.61
C SER A 91 10.18 -5.33 5.79
N HIS A 92 10.45 -4.05 6.07
CA HIS A 92 9.82 -2.94 5.36
C HIS A 92 10.23 -2.85 3.89
N ILE A 93 11.49 -3.16 3.56
CA ILE A 93 11.94 -3.21 2.16
C ILE A 93 11.19 -4.29 1.39
N LYS A 94 11.02 -5.49 1.97
CA LYS A 94 10.27 -6.59 1.34
C LYS A 94 8.81 -6.20 1.09
N GLU A 95 8.18 -5.55 2.06
CA GLU A 95 6.82 -5.03 1.95
C GLU A 95 6.72 -4.01 0.81
N LEU A 96 7.58 -2.98 0.80
CA LEU A 96 7.57 -1.96 -0.25
C LEU A 96 7.89 -2.52 -1.65
N MET A 97 8.67 -3.60 -1.75
CA MET A 97 8.87 -4.32 -3.00
C MET A 97 7.60 -5.07 -3.44
N LYS A 98 6.89 -5.72 -2.51
CA LYS A 98 5.61 -6.41 -2.79
C LYS A 98 4.55 -5.41 -3.28
N LEU A 99 4.52 -4.21 -2.71
CA LEU A 99 3.61 -3.13 -3.10
C LEU A 99 4.02 -2.45 -4.43
N GLY A 100 5.16 -2.82 -5.03
CA GLY A 100 5.66 -2.22 -6.27
C GLY A 100 6.20 -0.80 -6.12
N VAL A 101 6.35 -0.30 -4.89
CA VAL A 101 6.92 1.02 -4.58
C VAL A 101 8.43 1.01 -4.80
N LEU A 102 9.10 -0.06 -4.35
CA LEU A 102 10.53 -0.29 -4.60
C LEU A 102 10.74 -1.36 -5.67
N ARG A 103 11.76 -1.17 -6.50
CA ARG A 103 12.21 -2.18 -7.46
C ARG A 103 13.72 -2.31 -7.45
N LYS A 104 14.21 -3.53 -7.69
CA LYS A 104 15.64 -3.76 -7.88
C LYS A 104 16.05 -3.14 -9.21
N VAL A 105 17.07 -2.30 -9.17
CA VAL A 105 17.71 -1.73 -10.36
C VAL A 105 19.14 -2.21 -10.40
N PHE A 106 19.57 -2.75 -11.54
CA PHE A 106 20.97 -3.03 -11.81
C PHE A 106 21.54 -1.79 -12.47
N LYS A 107 22.68 -1.30 -11.97
CA LYS A 107 23.44 -0.26 -12.66
C LYS A 107 24.24 -0.94 -13.77
N ASP A 108 23.59 -1.26 -14.87
CA ASP A 108 24.29 -1.50 -16.12
C ASP A 108 24.67 -0.14 -16.70
N GLY A 109 25.97 0.04 -16.93
CA GLY A 109 26.60 1.13 -17.71
C GLY A 109 25.88 2.48 -17.76
N TRP A 110 26.30 3.39 -16.86
CA TRP A 110 26.28 4.83 -17.12
C TRP A 110 27.72 5.33 -17.07
#